data_AF-A0AAV9AEI7-F1
#
_entry.id   AF-A0AAV9AEI7-F1
#
_cell.length_a   1.000
_cell.length_b   1.000
_cell.length_c   1.000
_cell.angle_alpha   90.00
_cell.angle_beta   90.00
_cell.angle_gamma   90.00
#
_symmetry.space_group_name_H-M   'P 1'
#
loop_
_entity.id
_entity.type
_entity.pdbx_description
1 polymer ?
#
loop_
_entity_poly.entity_id
_entity_poly.type
_entity_poly.pdbx_seq_one_letter_code
_entity_poly.pdbx_strand_id
1 'polypeptide(L)'
;MTEMCTLCAVQVCAIINSPDHPENPDIWPSPSEALALVERFEALPLNKKNIMDQTTFLAAETKKQKRNLQKQNQENRKIELKVLLEKILNGEALGEICADHLRDLYEILEKRMDMFEERLKPFRGSTSGTKDENGFIKEEMGTNSTAVEASNEAKEHLNLPDLNEPPPEE
;
A
#
# COMPACT_ATOMS: atom_id res chain seq x y z
N MET A 1 34.51 -2.26 -20.96
CA MET A 1 33.33 -2.15 -21.85
C MET A 1 33.08 -3.42 -22.68
N THR A 2 34.09 -4.26 -22.94
CA THR A 2 33.94 -5.51 -23.70
C THR A 2 33.07 -6.57 -23.02
N GLU A 3 33.05 -6.62 -21.68
CA GLU A 3 32.28 -7.62 -20.91
C GLU A 3 30.79 -7.63 -21.27
N MET A 4 30.15 -6.45 -21.39
CA MET A 4 28.74 -6.36 -21.79
C MET A 4 28.50 -6.97 -23.19
N CYS A 5 29.36 -6.67 -24.15
CA CYS A 5 29.24 -7.21 -25.50
C CYS A 5 29.39 -8.74 -25.50
N THR A 6 30.37 -9.26 -24.74
CA THR A 6 30.67 -10.69 -24.68
C THR A 6 29.60 -11.49 -23.94
N LEU A 7 29.18 -11.04 -22.75
CA LEU A 7 28.25 -11.80 -21.91
C LEU A 7 26.81 -11.74 -22.43
N CYS A 8 26.39 -10.58 -22.95
CA CYS A 8 25.01 -10.39 -23.39
C CYS A 8 24.84 -10.53 -24.92
N ALA A 9 25.91 -10.78 -25.68
CA ALA A 9 25.91 -10.85 -27.14
C ALA A 9 25.26 -9.61 -27.80
N VAL A 10 25.53 -8.43 -27.23
CA VAL A 10 25.01 -7.14 -27.68
C VAL A 10 26.10 -6.27 -28.30
N GLN A 11 25.70 -5.36 -29.17
CA GLN A 11 26.58 -4.30 -29.66
C GLN A 11 26.42 -3.07 -28.78
N VAL A 12 27.54 -2.50 -28.31
CA VAL A 12 27.56 -1.35 -27.42
C VAL A 12 28.62 -0.37 -27.92
N CYS A 13 28.35 0.91 -27.79
CA CYS A 13 29.34 1.98 -27.94
C CYS A 13 29.25 2.94 -26.75
N ALA A 14 30.32 3.68 -26.50
CA ALA A 14 30.35 4.74 -25.51
C ALA A 14 31.03 5.98 -26.07
N ILE A 15 30.48 7.14 -25.73
CA ILE A 15 31.03 8.45 -26.05
C ILE A 15 31.12 9.19 -24.72
N ILE A 16 32.34 9.45 -24.26
CA ILE A 16 32.60 10.06 -22.95
C ILE A 16 33.24 11.43 -23.19
N ASN A 17 32.53 12.48 -22.78
CA ASN A 17 33.06 13.84 -22.82
C ASN A 17 33.69 14.16 -21.46
N SER A 18 35.01 14.38 -21.44
CA SER A 18 35.69 14.89 -20.26
C SER A 18 35.55 16.42 -20.19
N PRO A 19 35.25 17.01 -19.02
CA PRO A 19 35.23 18.46 -18.88
C PRO A 19 36.60 19.10 -19.09
N ASP A 20 37.69 18.34 -18.91
CA ASP A 20 39.06 18.83 -19.07
C ASP A 20 39.51 18.92 -20.53
N HIS A 21 38.89 18.14 -21.43
CA HIS A 21 39.23 18.07 -22.86
C HIS A 21 37.94 17.95 -23.70
N PRO A 22 37.11 19.00 -23.76
CA PRO A 22 35.79 18.95 -24.38
C PRO A 22 35.84 18.73 -25.91
N GLU A 23 36.96 19.07 -26.56
CA GLU A 23 37.15 18.91 -28.00
C GLU A 23 37.38 17.47 -28.44
N ASN A 24 37.86 16.60 -27.54
CA ASN A 24 38.30 15.25 -27.87
C ASN A 24 37.65 14.21 -26.95
N PRO A 25 36.42 13.75 -27.26
CA PRO A 25 35.78 12.69 -26.49
C PRO A 25 36.50 11.36 -26.60
N ASP A 26 36.47 10.59 -25.52
CA ASP A 26 36.87 9.19 -25.53
C ASP A 26 35.73 8.36 -26.17
N ILE A 27 36.02 7.75 -27.31
CA ILE A 27 35.07 6.95 -28.09
C ILE A 27 35.49 5.48 -28.08
N TRP A 28 34.56 4.61 -27.74
CA TRP A 28 34.73 3.15 -27.76
C TRP A 28 33.60 2.50 -28.58
N PRO A 29 33.86 1.47 -29.41
CA PRO A 29 35.15 0.77 -29.59
C PRO A 29 36.13 1.53 -30.48
N SER A 30 35.66 1.96 -31.66
CA SER A 30 36.36 2.87 -32.56
C SER A 30 35.37 3.95 -33.06
N PRO A 31 35.83 5.13 -33.51
CA PRO A 31 34.93 6.18 -33.98
C PRO A 31 33.97 5.72 -35.09
N SER A 32 34.46 4.93 -36.05
CA SER A 32 33.63 4.42 -37.15
C SER A 32 32.58 3.42 -36.67
N GLU A 33 32.94 2.52 -35.75
CA GLU A 33 31.99 1.53 -35.23
C GLU A 33 30.94 2.17 -34.33
N ALA A 34 31.35 3.10 -33.46
CA ALA A 34 30.43 3.85 -32.62
C ALA A 34 29.45 4.66 -33.47
N LEU A 35 29.93 5.35 -34.52
CA LEU A 35 29.06 6.11 -35.42
C LEU A 35 28.02 5.20 -36.11
N ALA A 36 28.43 4.05 -36.64
CA ALA A 36 27.51 3.10 -37.27
C ALA A 36 26.42 2.59 -36.29
N LEU A 37 26.79 2.37 -35.01
CA LEU A 37 25.83 2.00 -33.97
C LEU A 37 24.87 3.14 -33.62
N VAL A 38 25.36 4.37 -33.54
CA VAL A 38 24.53 5.56 -33.31
C VAL A 38 23.57 5.79 -34.47
N GLU A 39 24.02 5.70 -35.72
CA GLU A 39 23.16 5.82 -36.91
C GLU A 39 22.06 4.76 -36.93
N ARG A 40 22.42 3.50 -36.61
CA ARG A 40 21.46 2.41 -36.49
C ARG A 40 20.46 2.66 -35.35
N PHE A 41 20.92 3.18 -34.21
CA PHE A 41 20.04 3.56 -33.10
C PHE A 41 19.09 4.68 -33.54
N GLU A 42 19.62 5.71 -34.20
CA GLU A 42 18.83 6.87 -34.65
C GLU A 42 17.77 6.51 -35.70
N ALA A 43 18.05 5.52 -36.55
CA ALA A 43 17.10 4.99 -37.52
C ALA A 43 15.91 4.23 -36.89
N LEU A 44 15.95 3.89 -35.59
CA LEU A 44 14.84 3.24 -34.92
C LEU A 44 13.66 4.21 -34.68
N PRO A 45 12.40 3.73 -34.79
CA PRO A 45 11.25 4.55 -34.41
C PRO A 45 11.27 4.84 -32.89
N LEU A 46 10.72 5.98 -32.49
CA LEU A 46 10.81 6.49 -31.11
C LEU A 46 10.29 5.49 -30.06
N ASN A 47 9.22 4.75 -30.37
CA ASN A 47 8.66 3.72 -29.49
C ASN A 47 9.59 2.51 -29.25
N LYS A 48 10.65 2.36 -30.06
CA LYS A 48 11.68 1.32 -29.89
C LYS A 48 12.97 1.86 -29.27
N LYS A 49 13.08 3.18 -29.05
CA LYS A 49 14.23 3.82 -28.39
C LYS A 49 13.93 3.94 -26.90
N ASN A 50 14.69 3.24 -26.07
CA ASN A 50 14.69 3.48 -24.62
C ASN A 50 15.83 4.44 -24.28
N ILE A 51 15.49 5.73 -24.11
CA ILE A 51 16.43 6.77 -23.73
C ILE A 51 16.29 7.00 -22.23
N MET A 52 17.38 6.85 -21.50
CA MET A 52 17.39 6.99 -20.04
C MET A 52 18.47 7.97 -19.60
N ASP A 53 18.05 8.99 -18.87
CA ASP A 53 18.96 9.84 -18.12
C ASP A 53 19.18 9.24 -16.72
N GLN A 54 20.45 9.05 -16.35
CA GLN A 54 20.80 8.36 -15.11
C GLN A 54 20.36 9.14 -13.87
N THR A 55 20.43 10.48 -13.90
CA THR A 55 20.12 11.31 -12.74
C THR A 55 18.62 11.29 -12.42
N THR A 56 17.78 11.40 -13.45
CA THR A 56 16.33 11.32 -13.35
C THR A 56 15.88 9.92 -12.96
N PHE A 57 16.50 8.87 -13.53
CA PHE A 57 16.23 7.49 -13.14
C PHE A 57 16.53 7.25 -11.65
N LEU A 58 17.72 7.62 -11.18
CA LEU A 58 18.12 7.44 -9.79
C LEU A 58 17.23 8.24 -8.83
N ALA A 59 16.85 9.47 -9.19
CA ALA A 59 15.92 10.28 -8.40
C ALA A 59 14.52 9.63 -8.30
N ALA A 60 14.01 9.12 -9.43
CA ALA A 60 12.73 8.43 -9.48
C ALA A 60 12.74 7.13 -8.64
N GLU A 61 13.81 6.35 -8.76
CA GLU A 61 13.97 5.11 -7.99
C GLU A 61 14.12 5.39 -6.50
N THR A 62 14.92 6.40 -6.11
CA THR A 62 15.04 6.84 -4.72
C THR A 62 13.68 7.26 -4.13
N LYS A 63 12.88 8.01 -4.91
CA LYS A 63 11.52 8.41 -4.51
C LYS A 63 10.60 7.19 -4.36
N LYS A 64 10.72 6.19 -5.24
CA LYS A 64 9.96 4.93 -5.14
C LYS A 64 10.35 4.16 -3.89
N GLN A 65 11.64 3.98 -3.61
CA GLN A 65 12.11 3.29 -2.42
C GLN A 65 11.68 4.00 -1.12
N LYS A 66 11.73 5.34 -1.09
CA LYS A 66 11.21 6.12 0.03
C LYS A 66 9.71 5.88 0.30
N ARG A 67 8.89 5.83 -0.76
CA ARG A 67 7.46 5.51 -0.65
C ARG A 67 7.24 4.09 -0.12
N ASN A 68 8.00 3.12 -0.62
CA ASN A 68 7.93 1.74 -0.16
C ASN A 68 8.28 1.64 1.33
N LEU A 69 9.36 2.30 1.76
CA LEU A 69 9.76 2.34 3.16
C LEU A 69 8.67 2.95 4.05
N GLN A 70 8.05 4.05 3.63
CA GLN A 70 6.93 4.65 4.35
C GLN A 70 5.74 3.69 4.48
N LYS A 71 5.38 2.99 3.40
CA LYS A 71 4.30 1.99 3.42
C LYS A 71 4.63 0.85 4.40
N GLN A 72 5.85 0.30 4.33
CA GLN A 72 6.28 -0.77 5.23
C GLN A 72 6.29 -0.32 6.69
N ASN A 73 6.73 0.92 6.97
CA ASN A 73 6.70 1.46 8.33
C ASN A 73 5.26 1.61 8.86
N GLN A 74 4.33 2.04 8.02
CA GLN A 74 2.91 2.12 8.39
C GLN A 74 2.32 0.73 8.68
N GLU A 75 2.63 -0.28 7.87
CA GLU A 75 2.16 -1.65 8.11
C GLU A 75 2.77 -2.25 9.39
N ASN A 76 4.07 -2.06 9.59
CA ASN A 76 4.74 -2.47 10.83
C ASN A 76 4.08 -1.80 12.05
N ARG A 77 3.79 -0.51 11.95
CA ARG A 77 3.13 0.23 13.04
C ARG A 77 1.74 -0.31 13.35
N LYS A 78 0.95 -0.66 12.34
CA LYS A 78 -0.37 -1.31 12.54
C LYS A 78 -0.23 -2.65 13.27
N ILE A 79 0.78 -3.44 12.89
CA ILE A 79 1.05 -4.74 13.54
C ILE A 79 1.46 -4.53 15.00
N GLU A 80 2.37 -3.59 15.29
CA GLU A 80 2.76 -3.24 16.66
C GLU A 80 1.55 -2.89 17.53
N LEU A 81 0.65 -2.05 17.01
CA LEU A 81 -0.55 -1.63 17.74
C LEU A 81 -1.55 -2.77 17.92
N LYS A 82 -1.67 -3.68 16.96
CA LYS A 82 -2.51 -4.88 17.08
C LYS A 82 -2.00 -5.80 18.20
N VAL A 83 -0.69 -6.05 18.24
CA VAL A 83 -0.05 -6.85 19.29
C VAL A 83 -0.22 -6.17 20.64
N LEU A 84 -0.06 -4.85 20.71
CA LEU A 84 -0.26 -4.10 21.95
C LEU A 84 -1.70 -4.23 22.45
N LEU A 85 -2.69 -4.04 21.57
CA LEU A 85 -4.10 -4.16 21.92
C LEU A 85 -4.44 -5.57 22.43
N GLU A 86 -3.92 -6.61 21.79
CA GLU A 86 -4.13 -8.00 22.22
C GLU A 86 -3.63 -8.23 23.64
N LYS A 87 -2.43 -7.74 23.98
CA LYS A 87 -1.89 -7.80 25.35
C LYS A 87 -2.76 -7.07 26.36
N ILE A 88 -3.25 -5.88 26.00
CA ILE A 88 -4.16 -5.10 26.86
C ILE A 88 -5.43 -5.89 27.14
N LEU A 89 -6.04 -6.48 26.11
CA LEU A 89 -7.28 -7.24 26.23
C LEU A 89 -7.12 -8.52 27.04
N ASN A 90 -5.94 -9.14 27.00
CA ASN A 90 -5.59 -10.30 27.81
C ASN A 90 -5.24 -9.94 29.27
N GLY A 91 -5.23 -8.66 29.63
CA GLY A 91 -4.87 -8.19 30.96
C GLY A 91 -3.39 -8.37 31.29
N GLU A 92 -2.53 -8.48 30.28
CA GLU A 92 -1.09 -8.62 30.45
C GLU A 92 -0.47 -7.31 30.98
N ALA A 93 0.58 -7.43 31.78
CA ALA A 93 1.35 -6.28 32.21
C ALA A 93 2.01 -5.63 30.99
N LEU A 94 1.60 -4.41 30.69
CA LEU A 94 2.23 -3.60 29.68
C LEU A 94 3.54 -3.09 30.29
N GLY A 95 4.67 -3.41 29.65
CA GLY A 95 5.95 -2.81 30.03
C GLY A 95 5.95 -1.30 29.79
N GLU A 96 7.12 -0.71 29.55
CA GLU A 96 7.18 0.67 29.06
C GLU A 96 6.47 0.77 27.70
N ILE A 97 5.24 1.30 27.70
CA ILE A 97 4.56 1.71 26.47
C ILE A 97 5.02 3.13 26.16
N CYS A 98 5.56 3.32 24.95
CA CYS A 98 5.91 4.66 24.49
C CYS A 98 4.64 5.51 24.30
N ALA A 99 4.71 6.80 24.62
CA ALA A 99 3.60 7.74 24.45
C ALA A 99 3.06 7.75 23.01
N ASP A 100 3.91 7.54 22.00
CA ASP A 100 3.51 7.46 20.60
C ASP A 100 2.60 6.26 20.33
N HIS A 101 2.85 5.10 20.98
CA HIS A 101 2.01 3.91 20.82
C HIS A 101 0.62 4.13 21.43
N LEU A 102 0.53 4.81 22.58
CA LEU A 102 -0.75 5.14 23.20
C LEU A 102 -1.55 6.13 22.36
N ARG A 103 -0.88 7.16 21.81
CA ARG A 103 -1.52 8.13 20.91
C ARG A 103 -2.09 7.46 19.67
N ASP A 104 -1.30 6.61 19.01
CA ASP A 104 -1.77 5.94 17.79
C ASP A 104 -2.91 4.95 18.10
N LEU A 105 -2.85 4.25 19.25
CA LEU A 105 -3.93 3.37 19.68
C LEU A 105 -5.22 4.17 19.91
N TYR A 106 -5.13 5.33 20.57
CA TYR A 106 -6.25 6.23 20.76
C TYR A 106 -6.85 6.67 19.42
N GLU A 107 -6.04 7.12 18.47
CA GLU A 107 -6.53 7.54 17.14
C GLU A 107 -7.22 6.40 16.38
N ILE A 108 -6.72 5.17 16.48
CA ILE A 108 -7.35 4.01 15.85
C ILE A 108 -8.70 3.69 16.51
N LEU A 109 -8.76 3.75 17.84
CA LEU A 109 -10.01 3.50 18.58
C LEU A 109 -11.05 4.57 18.27
N GLU A 110 -10.67 5.84 18.22
CA GLU A 110 -11.53 6.97 17.84
C GLU A 110 -12.13 6.75 16.44
N LYS A 111 -11.28 6.47 15.44
CA LYS A 111 -11.75 6.16 14.08
C LYS A 111 -12.68 4.94 14.03
N ARG A 112 -12.44 3.91 14.86
CA ARG A 112 -13.32 2.74 14.93
C ARG A 112 -14.66 3.08 15.57
N MET A 113 -14.67 3.86 16.65
CA MET A 113 -15.91 4.33 17.28
C MET A 113 -16.75 5.13 16.30
N ASP A 114 -16.14 6.08 15.58
CA ASP A 114 -16.84 6.86 14.54
C ASP A 114 -17.44 5.95 13.45
N MET A 115 -16.67 4.96 12.97
CA MET A 115 -17.19 3.99 12.00
C MET A 115 -18.36 3.18 12.55
N PHE A 116 -18.33 2.79 13.82
CA PHE A 116 -19.46 2.10 14.46
C PHE A 116 -20.67 3.02 14.57
N GLU A 117 -20.48 4.28 14.96
CA GLU A 117 -21.56 5.25 15.03
C GLU A 117 -22.22 5.47 13.66
N GLU A 118 -21.43 5.67 12.60
CA GLU A 118 -21.93 5.77 11.23
C GLU A 118 -22.74 4.54 10.81
N ARG A 119 -22.25 3.33 11.11
CA ARG A 119 -22.96 2.08 10.80
C ARG A 119 -24.22 1.88 11.63
N LEU A 120 -24.30 2.45 12.83
CA LEU A 120 -25.46 2.34 13.73
C LEU A 120 -26.54 3.40 13.45
N LYS A 121 -26.24 4.45 12.68
CA LYS A 121 -27.22 5.50 12.30
C LYS A 121 -28.54 4.94 11.74
N PRO A 122 -28.56 3.94 10.84
CA PRO A 122 -29.81 3.40 10.29
C PRO A 122 -30.69 2.69 11.33
N PHE A 123 -30.08 2.10 12.37
CA PHE A 123 -30.80 1.35 13.40
C PHE A 123 -31.46 2.26 14.44
N ARG A 124 -30.98 3.50 14.60
CA ARG A 124 -31.58 4.50 15.51
C ARG A 124 -32.95 5.02 15.06
N GLY A 125 -33.37 4.74 13.82
CA GLY A 125 -34.66 5.16 13.27
C GLY A 125 -35.82 4.19 13.46
N SER A 126 -35.61 2.98 14.00
CA SER A 126 -36.63 1.90 14.00
C SER A 126 -37.17 1.50 15.37
N THR A 127 -36.73 2.11 16.48
CA THR A 127 -37.45 1.99 17.75
C THR A 127 -38.49 3.12 17.88
N SER A 128 -39.47 3.14 16.98
CA SER A 128 -40.77 3.72 17.30
C SER A 128 -41.47 2.79 18.30
N GLY A 129 -41.03 2.82 19.56
CA GLY A 129 -41.91 2.48 20.65
C GLY A 129 -43.03 3.51 20.65
N THR A 130 -44.18 3.16 20.09
CA THR A 130 -45.43 3.87 20.34
C THR A 130 -45.63 3.87 21.86
N LYS A 131 -45.40 5.02 22.48
CA LYS A 131 -45.91 5.28 23.83
C LYS A 131 -47.41 5.41 23.68
N ASP A 132 -48.15 4.38 24.06
CA ASP A 132 -49.52 4.60 24.49
C ASP A 132 -49.51 5.18 25.90
N GLU A 133 -50.41 6.13 26.09
CA GLU A 133 -50.73 6.80 27.33
C GLU A 133 -51.41 5.82 28.28
N ASN A 134 -50.63 4.91 28.88
CA ASN A 134 -50.82 4.28 30.20
C ASN A 134 -49.75 3.19 30.37
N GLY A 135 -48.65 3.54 31.02
CA GLY A 135 -47.44 2.71 31.12
C GLY A 135 -47.64 1.33 31.76
N PHE A 136 -47.83 0.31 30.91
CA PHE A 136 -47.66 -1.10 31.26
C PHE A 136 -46.94 -1.83 30.12
N ILE A 137 -45.78 -2.41 30.40
CA ILE A 137 -45.08 -3.30 29.47
C ILE A 137 -45.76 -4.68 29.55
N LYS A 138 -46.34 -5.17 28.47
CA LYS A 138 -46.70 -6.58 28.33
C LYS A 138 -45.51 -7.35 27.78
N GLU A 139 -45.02 -8.32 28.55
CA GLU A 139 -44.22 -9.43 28.04
C GLU A 139 -45.09 -10.25 27.10
N GLU A 140 -44.69 -10.39 25.84
CA GLU A 140 -45.15 -11.49 25.00
C GLU A 140 -43.98 -12.44 24.73
N MET A 141 -44.16 -13.69 25.16
CA MET A 141 -43.32 -14.83 24.82
C MET A 141 -43.54 -15.18 23.33
N GLY A 142 -42.66 -14.67 22.47
CA GLY A 142 -42.53 -15.09 21.08
C GLY A 142 -41.35 -16.05 20.93
N THR A 143 -41.62 -17.26 20.43
CA THR A 143 -40.68 -18.35 20.19
C THR A 143 -39.50 -17.96 19.29
N ASN A 144 -38.30 -17.86 19.87
CA ASN A 144 -37.05 -17.61 19.13
C ASN A 144 -36.48 -18.92 18.54
N SER A 145 -37.17 -19.50 17.54
CA SER A 145 -36.60 -20.62 16.77
C SER A 145 -35.80 -20.16 15.55
N THR A 146 -35.96 -18.91 15.09
CA THR A 146 -35.30 -18.39 13.88
C THR A 146 -34.03 -17.56 14.15
N ALA A 147 -33.76 -17.18 15.39
CA ALA A 147 -32.57 -16.38 15.73
C ALA A 147 -31.28 -17.22 15.86
N VAL A 148 -31.39 -18.53 16.13
CA VAL A 148 -30.23 -19.43 16.26
C VAL A 148 -29.66 -19.79 14.87
N GLU A 149 -30.51 -19.89 13.85
CA GLU A 149 -30.08 -20.19 12.47
C GLU A 149 -29.39 -18.99 11.83
N ALA A 150 -29.91 -17.76 12.01
CA ALA A 150 -29.26 -16.55 11.54
C ALA A 150 -27.90 -16.28 12.22
N SER A 151 -27.70 -16.76 13.46
CA SER A 151 -26.44 -16.61 14.18
C SER A 151 -25.37 -17.62 13.74
N ASN A 152 -25.77 -18.78 13.21
CA ASN A 152 -24.83 -19.75 12.64
C ASN A 152 -24.43 -19.40 11.20
N GLU A 153 -25.33 -18.82 10.41
CA GLU A 153 -25.00 -18.34 9.05
C GLU A 153 -24.09 -17.10 9.09
N ALA A 154 -24.21 -16.25 10.13
CA ALA A 154 -23.30 -15.12 10.37
C ALA A 154 -21.88 -15.52 10.82
N LYS A 155 -21.66 -16.78 11.27
CA LYS A 155 -20.32 -17.28 11.61
C LYS A 155 -19.51 -17.73 10.40
N GLU A 156 -20.17 -18.06 9.28
CA GLU A 156 -19.47 -18.45 8.04
C GLU A 156 -19.00 -17.23 7.23
N HIS A 157 -19.60 -16.06 7.44
CA HIS A 157 -19.28 -14.80 6.75
C HIS A 157 -18.32 -13.86 7.50
N LEU A 158 -17.66 -14.32 8.57
CA LEU A 158 -16.67 -13.53 9.32
C LEU A 158 -15.28 -13.42 8.64
N ASN A 159 -15.19 -13.73 7.35
CA ASN A 159 -14.06 -13.27 6.55
C ASN A 159 -14.21 -11.76 6.34
N LEU A 160 -13.46 -10.99 7.13
CA LEU A 160 -13.24 -9.58 6.89
C LEU A 160 -12.74 -9.39 5.44
N PRO A 161 -13.25 -8.40 4.68
CA PRO A 161 -12.67 -8.03 3.40
C PRO A 161 -11.19 -7.66 3.59
N ASP A 162 -10.31 -8.25 2.78
CA ASP A 162 -8.91 -7.84 2.71
C ASP A 162 -8.85 -6.42 2.12
N LEU A 163 -8.33 -5.48 2.91
CA LEU A 163 -8.22 -4.07 2.53
C LEU A 163 -7.11 -3.82 1.49
N ASN A 164 -6.56 -4.86 0.86
CA ASN A 164 -5.53 -4.76 -0.18
C ASN A 164 -5.95 -5.25 -1.58
N GLU A 165 -7.23 -5.53 -1.85
CA GLU A 165 -7.63 -5.90 -3.21
C GLU A 165 -7.46 -4.69 -4.17
N PRO A 166 -6.65 -4.80 -5.24
CA PRO A 166 -6.51 -3.72 -6.22
C PRO A 166 -7.83 -3.56 -7.00
N PRO A 167 -8.18 -2.33 -7.44
CA PRO A 167 -9.39 -2.11 -8.21
C PRO A 167 -9.32 -2.88 -9.55
N PRO A 168 -10.45 -3.38 -10.07
CA PRO A 168 -10.48 -4.11 -11.33
C PRO A 168 -10.02 -3.19 -12.46
N GLU A 169 -9.06 -3.67 -13.25
CA GLU A 169 -8.53 -2.97 -14.42
C GLU A 169 -9.60 -2.97 -15.54
N GLU A 170 -10.05 -1.78 -15.95
CA GLU A 170 -10.74 -1.52 -17.22
C GLU A 170 -9.76 -1.02 -18.28
#